data_AF-A0A6N6ZEF8-F1
#
_entry.id   AF-A0A6N6ZEF8-F1
#
_cell.length_a   1.000
_cell.length_b   1.000
_cell.length_c   1.000
_cell.angle_alpha   90.00
_cell.angle_beta   90.00
_cell.angle_gamma   90.00
#
_symmetry.space_group_name_H-M   'P 1'
#
loop_
_entity.id
_entity.type
_entity.pdbx_description
1 polymer ?
#
loop_
_entity_poly.entity_id
_entity_poly.type
_entity_poly.pdbx_seq_one_letter_code
_entity_poly.pdbx_strand_id
1 'polypeptide(L)'
;MKLLRPVCSCTLLSLITAQGMAANLYVAPDGADTNAGTINHPLATLMAAQDLASAGDTVYLRGGTYQLQNSDIASTSNPRAYVHHINKDGIRYVAYPGEQPILDFSEVKPAGYRVVAFYVTADDCVFEGFDVVGVQVTVTEDEASNTQSVCFRVNGGNGNRFERLAMHDGMGIGFYLAKGADNLVLNCDAYNNCGLDAASIGNVDGFGCHPNSTASTGNRFVGCRAWFNSDDGFDLISANAPVEIENCWAFYNGYDRDFNSMADGNGFKAGGYGRNGKTDFPTPVPRHAVRFCLAVGNKSSGFYANHHTGGIDWVSNTAIGNRYNFNLLSTLLDNATDVDGYDHYMRNNLGYDARDTEVANLDEAQSDVAGNYFTLPVTVSATDFVSLDESLLTLPRQADGSLPNIAFARLSAGSDLIDAGLDVGFPYHGNAPDLGAFETGSGPAAALKAYALGDGSVSLEWTAPAGWSYEVVGTANLAQSPEHWTQLQSGIIGTDGTVEFSTASPVTNAAGYYRLLLH
;
A
#
# COMPACT_ATOMS: atom_id res chain seq x y z
N MET A 1 44.97 -4.67 73.60
CA MET A 1 44.87 -4.21 72.19
C MET A 1 43.52 -4.68 71.66
N LYS A 2 42.51 -3.81 71.59
CA LYS A 2 41.15 -4.13 71.11
C LYS A 2 41.08 -3.76 69.63
N LEU A 3 40.83 -4.73 68.75
CA LEU A 3 40.51 -4.48 67.34
C LEU A 3 39.00 -4.24 67.19
N LEU A 4 38.65 -3.10 66.58
CA LEU A 4 37.31 -2.79 66.09
C LEU A 4 37.08 -3.45 64.71
N ARG A 5 35.90 -4.02 64.51
CA ARG A 5 35.37 -4.40 63.19
C ARG A 5 34.52 -3.25 62.64
N PRO A 6 34.59 -2.91 61.33
CA PRO A 6 33.72 -1.91 60.74
C PRO A 6 32.34 -2.51 60.40
N VAL A 7 31.29 -1.75 60.67
CA VAL A 7 29.92 -2.03 60.21
C VAL A 7 29.79 -1.45 58.79
N CYS A 8 29.53 -2.32 57.82
CA CYS A 8 29.25 -1.92 56.45
C CYS A 8 27.77 -1.49 56.37
N SER A 9 27.53 -0.21 56.10
CA SER A 9 26.19 0.35 55.93
C SER A 9 25.70 0.09 54.51
N CYS A 10 24.75 -0.84 54.33
CA CYS A 10 24.03 -1.01 53.07
C CYS A 10 23.04 0.15 52.89
N THR A 11 23.40 1.13 52.06
CA THR A 11 22.48 2.16 51.59
C THR A 11 21.57 1.56 50.53
N LEU A 12 20.30 1.34 50.86
CA LEU A 12 19.27 0.90 49.94
C LEU A 12 18.94 2.07 48.98
N LEU A 13 19.42 2.02 47.74
CA LEU A 13 19.11 3.02 46.72
C LEU A 13 17.74 2.68 46.12
N SER A 14 16.69 3.35 46.59
CA SER A 14 15.35 3.26 45.99
C SER A 14 15.39 3.94 44.61
N LEU A 15 15.43 3.14 43.53
CA LEU A 15 15.14 3.64 42.19
C LEU A 15 13.66 4.07 42.16
N ILE A 16 13.44 5.38 42.21
CA ILE A 16 12.17 5.97 41.81
C ILE A 16 12.15 5.92 40.28
N THR A 17 11.51 4.89 39.73
CA THR A 17 11.11 4.88 38.33
C THR A 17 10.03 5.95 38.17
N ALA A 18 10.38 7.11 37.63
CA ALA A 18 9.39 8.07 37.16
C ALA A 18 8.65 7.40 35.98
N GLN A 19 7.43 6.93 36.20
CA GLN A 19 6.51 6.64 35.10
C GLN A 19 6.16 7.99 34.47
N GLY A 20 6.92 8.38 33.44
CA GLY A 20 6.50 9.49 32.58
C GLY A 20 5.16 9.12 31.95
N MET A 21 4.14 9.94 32.16
CA MET A 21 2.91 9.81 31.38
C MET A 21 3.23 10.28 29.96
N ALA A 22 2.88 9.48 28.96
CA ALA A 22 2.95 9.88 27.56
C ALA A 22 2.23 11.22 27.37
N ALA A 23 2.93 12.20 26.80
CA ALA A 23 2.39 13.51 26.51
C ALA A 23 1.71 13.53 25.13
N ASN A 24 0.68 14.38 25.03
CA ASN A 24 0.05 14.71 23.75
C ASN A 24 0.45 16.12 23.36
N LEU A 25 1.19 16.24 22.26
CA LEU A 25 1.53 17.51 21.63
C LEU A 25 0.62 17.72 20.42
N TYR A 26 0.30 18.97 20.11
CA TYR A 26 -0.57 19.34 19.02
C TYR A 26 0.14 20.33 18.10
N VAL A 27 0.09 20.08 16.80
CA VAL A 27 0.58 20.96 15.74
C VAL A 27 -0.60 21.37 14.87
N ALA A 28 -0.71 22.64 14.49
CA ALA A 28 -1.79 23.14 13.65
C ALA A 28 -1.29 24.21 12.66
N PRO A 29 -1.91 24.37 11.49
CA PRO A 29 -1.50 25.39 10.51
C PRO A 29 -1.53 26.83 11.04
N ASP A 30 -2.40 27.13 12.00
CA ASP A 30 -2.54 28.43 12.66
C ASP A 30 -1.88 28.48 14.05
N GLY A 31 -1.05 27.49 14.39
CA GLY A 31 -0.31 27.42 15.63
C GLY A 31 0.86 28.41 15.72
N ALA A 32 1.62 28.31 16.81
CA ALA A 32 2.86 29.07 17.00
C ALA A 32 3.88 28.24 17.77
N ASP A 33 5.14 28.21 17.33
CA ASP A 33 6.20 27.42 18.01
C ASP A 33 6.61 27.98 19.37
N THR A 34 6.10 29.16 19.74
CA THR A 34 6.19 29.71 21.09
C THR A 34 5.12 29.15 22.03
N ASN A 35 4.12 28.43 21.53
CA ASN A 35 3.10 27.79 22.33
C ASN A 35 3.63 26.53 23.03
N ALA A 36 2.90 26.07 24.05
CA ALA A 36 3.27 24.87 24.80
C ALA A 36 2.89 23.53 24.10
N GLY A 37 2.30 23.58 22.90
CA GLY A 37 1.86 22.37 22.18
C GLY A 37 0.64 21.68 22.78
N THR A 38 -0.25 22.43 23.44
CA THR A 38 -1.53 21.90 23.94
C THR A 38 -2.61 22.02 22.87
N ILE A 39 -3.74 21.31 23.00
CA ILE A 39 -4.82 21.36 22.00
C ILE A 39 -5.38 22.77 21.73
N ASN A 40 -5.39 23.64 22.75
CA ASN A 40 -5.86 25.03 22.65
C ASN A 40 -4.77 26.02 22.24
N HIS A 41 -3.50 25.62 22.37
CA HIS A 41 -2.33 26.41 22.00
C HIS A 41 -1.34 25.47 21.29
N PRO A 42 -1.65 25.07 20.04
CA PRO A 42 -0.81 24.14 19.28
C PRO A 42 0.47 24.82 18.78
N LEU A 43 1.49 24.01 18.53
CA LEU A 43 2.71 24.43 17.82
C LEU A 43 2.39 24.68 16.34
N ALA A 44 3.23 25.46 15.66
CA ALA A 44 3.08 25.67 14.22
C ALA A 44 3.74 24.55 13.41
N THR A 45 4.90 24.07 13.86
CA THR A 45 5.74 23.15 13.07
C THR A 45 5.89 21.77 13.71
N LEU A 46 6.04 20.77 12.85
CA LEU A 46 6.35 19.39 13.27
C LEU A 46 7.70 19.32 13.99
N MET A 47 8.69 20.11 13.56
CA MET A 47 10.02 20.11 14.17
C MET A 47 10.01 20.68 15.59
N ALA A 48 9.23 21.73 15.86
CA ALA A 48 9.05 22.21 17.24
C ALA A 48 8.38 21.15 18.13
N ALA A 49 7.43 20.38 17.61
CA ALA A 49 6.82 19.28 18.34
C ALA A 49 7.80 18.13 18.58
N GLN A 50 8.59 17.76 17.57
CA GLN A 50 9.65 16.76 17.73
C GLN A 50 10.66 17.21 18.80
N ASP A 51 11.05 18.48 18.85
CA ASP A 51 12.00 19.00 19.86
C ASP A 51 11.48 18.84 21.30
N LEU A 52 10.16 18.98 21.50
CA LEU A 52 9.52 18.78 22.80
C LEU A 52 9.22 17.31 23.12
N ALA A 53 8.89 16.51 22.11
CA ALA A 53 8.50 15.11 22.28
C ALA A 53 9.67 14.23 22.78
N SER A 54 9.30 13.19 23.50
CA SER A 54 10.14 12.09 23.95
C SER A 54 9.51 10.74 23.57
N ALA A 55 10.29 9.66 23.66
CA ALA A 55 9.79 8.32 23.39
C ALA A 55 8.53 8.00 24.22
N GLY A 56 7.49 7.50 23.55
CA GLY A 56 6.17 7.25 24.12
C GLY A 56 5.14 8.36 23.89
N ASP A 57 5.57 9.56 23.51
CA ASP A 57 4.67 10.69 23.26
C ASP A 57 3.95 10.58 21.91
N THR A 58 2.81 11.29 21.82
CA THR A 58 2.05 11.43 20.57
C THR A 58 2.00 12.90 20.15
N VAL A 59 2.45 13.18 18.93
CA VAL A 59 2.29 14.43 18.21
C VAL A 59 1.06 14.30 17.30
N TYR A 60 -0.01 15.00 17.67
CA TYR A 60 -1.22 15.12 16.87
C TYR A 60 -1.09 16.27 15.85
N LEU A 61 -1.22 15.93 14.57
CA LEU A 61 -1.36 16.89 13.48
C LEU A 61 -2.84 17.25 13.33
N ARG A 62 -3.18 18.52 13.52
CA ARG A 62 -4.53 19.03 13.27
C ARG A 62 -4.81 19.14 11.77
N GLY A 63 -6.07 19.11 11.39
CA GLY A 63 -6.51 19.20 10.01
C GLY A 63 -6.23 20.55 9.37
N GLY A 64 -6.12 20.54 8.05
CA GLY A 64 -5.78 21.71 7.25
C GLY A 64 -4.43 21.56 6.56
N THR A 65 -4.09 22.57 5.76
CA THR A 65 -2.89 22.56 4.94
C THR A 65 -1.73 23.27 5.64
N TYR A 66 -0.64 22.54 5.86
CA TYR A 66 0.64 23.06 6.32
C TYR A 66 1.42 23.45 5.07
N GLN A 67 1.64 24.74 4.87
CA GLN A 67 2.36 25.27 3.71
C GLN A 67 3.85 25.38 4.03
N LEU A 68 4.64 24.40 3.56
CA LEU A 68 6.07 24.30 3.85
C LEU A 68 6.87 25.17 2.87
N GLN A 69 7.93 25.79 3.38
CA GLN A 69 8.83 26.66 2.65
C GLN A 69 10.28 26.24 2.84
N ASN A 70 11.21 26.84 2.08
CA ASN A 70 12.64 26.62 2.28
C ASN A 70 13.13 26.93 3.71
N SER A 71 12.44 27.81 4.44
CA SER A 71 12.75 28.09 5.85
C SER A 71 12.48 26.92 6.80
N ASP A 72 11.65 25.95 6.39
CA ASP A 72 11.31 24.77 7.17
C ASP A 72 12.33 23.63 6.98
N ILE A 73 13.37 23.83 6.16
CA ILE A 73 14.44 22.86 5.98
C ILE A 73 15.22 22.69 7.29
N ALA A 74 14.99 21.57 7.99
CA ALA A 74 15.65 21.26 9.26
C ALA A 74 17.17 21.06 9.11
N SER A 75 17.62 20.46 8.02
CA SER A 75 19.06 20.26 7.76
C SER A 75 19.36 19.96 6.30
N THR A 76 20.63 20.07 5.90
CA THR A 76 21.11 19.70 4.57
C THR A 76 22.31 18.76 4.66
N SER A 77 22.42 17.85 3.70
CA SER A 77 23.60 17.02 3.46
C SER A 77 23.69 16.77 1.97
N ASN A 78 24.59 17.50 1.30
CA ASN A 78 24.69 17.52 -0.15
C ASN A 78 24.67 16.09 -0.74
N PRO A 79 23.77 15.78 -1.69
CA PRO A 79 22.91 16.69 -2.45
C PRO A 79 21.46 16.81 -1.94
N ARG A 80 21.18 16.65 -0.63
CA ARG A 80 19.82 16.60 -0.08
C ARG A 80 19.51 17.71 0.91
N ALA A 81 18.28 18.24 0.83
CA ALA A 81 17.65 19.06 1.84
C ALA A 81 16.59 18.23 2.56
N TYR A 82 16.68 18.16 3.89
CA TYR A 82 15.77 17.41 4.75
C TYR A 82 14.82 18.39 5.42
N VAL A 83 13.54 18.36 5.06
CA VAL A 83 12.54 19.28 5.62
C VAL A 83 12.21 18.88 7.05
N HIS A 84 11.85 17.62 7.25
CA HIS A 84 11.69 17.03 8.57
C HIS A 84 12.78 15.99 8.80
N HIS A 85 13.65 16.22 9.78
CA HIS A 85 14.64 15.22 10.21
C HIS A 85 14.11 14.50 11.44
N ILE A 86 13.63 13.28 11.27
CA ILE A 86 13.10 12.46 12.37
C ILE A 86 14.24 11.63 12.98
N ASN A 87 14.68 12.03 14.17
CA ASN A 87 15.87 11.49 14.83
C ASN A 87 15.67 11.16 16.32
N LYS A 88 14.42 11.17 16.79
CA LYS A 88 14.02 10.73 18.12
C LYS A 88 13.10 9.52 18.03
N ASP A 89 13.47 8.47 18.74
CA ASP A 89 12.80 7.17 18.69
C ASP A 89 11.45 7.17 19.43
N GLY A 90 10.58 6.24 19.06
CA GLY A 90 9.37 5.92 19.84
C GLY A 90 8.29 7.01 19.85
N ILE A 91 8.32 7.97 18.92
CA ILE A 91 7.32 9.03 18.82
C ILE A 91 6.26 8.67 17.79
N ARG A 92 4.99 8.96 18.12
CA ARG A 92 3.87 8.83 17.19
C ARG A 92 3.53 10.20 16.59
N TYR A 93 3.60 10.34 15.28
CA TYR A 93 3.16 11.50 14.50
C TYR A 93 1.88 11.13 13.76
N VAL A 94 0.72 11.54 14.28
CA VAL A 94 -0.57 11.01 13.81
C VAL A 94 -1.56 12.14 13.56
N ALA A 95 -2.40 11.99 12.55
CA ALA A 95 -3.53 12.87 12.35
C ALA A 95 -4.45 12.88 13.58
N TYR A 96 -4.98 14.06 13.91
CA TYR A 96 -5.97 14.19 14.95
C TYR A 96 -7.28 13.49 14.51
N PRO A 97 -7.95 12.72 15.38
CA PRO A 97 -9.10 11.91 14.98
C PRO A 97 -10.20 12.71 14.26
N GLY A 98 -10.56 12.27 13.06
CA GLY A 98 -11.60 12.90 12.23
C GLY A 98 -11.14 14.15 11.47
N GLU A 99 -9.86 14.50 11.52
CA GLU A 99 -9.27 15.62 10.80
C GLU A 99 -8.29 15.11 9.72
N GLN A 100 -8.10 15.90 8.65
CA GLN A 100 -7.22 15.58 7.52
C GLN A 100 -6.07 16.61 7.42
N PRO A 101 -4.87 16.27 7.92
CA PRO A 101 -3.68 17.09 7.74
C PRO A 101 -3.09 16.91 6.33
N ILE A 102 -2.74 18.00 5.67
CA ILE A 102 -2.08 17.99 4.35
C ILE A 102 -0.78 18.78 4.47
N LEU A 103 0.37 18.12 4.32
CA LEU A 103 1.66 18.79 4.29
C LEU A 103 2.04 19.08 2.84
N ASP A 104 2.02 20.36 2.47
CA ASP A 104 2.23 20.84 1.12
C ASP A 104 3.65 21.39 0.94
N PHE A 105 4.44 20.68 0.14
CA PHE A 105 5.84 20.97 -0.14
C PHE A 105 6.05 21.75 -1.45
N SER A 106 4.97 22.24 -2.07
CA SER A 106 5.03 22.90 -3.39
C SER A 106 5.95 24.13 -3.41
N GLU A 107 6.17 24.79 -2.27
CA GLU A 107 7.06 25.95 -2.13
C GLU A 107 8.44 25.62 -1.51
N VAL A 108 8.73 24.33 -1.30
CA VAL A 108 10.07 23.86 -0.90
C VAL A 108 10.90 23.62 -2.16
N LYS A 109 11.58 24.68 -2.62
CA LYS A 109 12.40 24.69 -3.84
C LYS A 109 13.85 25.12 -3.56
N PRO A 110 14.65 24.36 -2.78
CA PRO A 110 16.04 24.70 -2.51
C PRO A 110 16.93 24.43 -3.74
N ALA A 111 17.52 25.48 -4.32
CA ALA A 111 18.37 25.35 -5.51
C ALA A 111 19.53 24.37 -5.31
N GLY A 112 19.72 23.46 -6.28
CA GLY A 112 20.80 22.46 -6.26
C GLY A 112 20.61 21.29 -5.29
N TYR A 113 19.47 21.17 -4.61
CA TYR A 113 19.19 20.08 -3.68
C TYR A 113 18.05 19.17 -4.14
N ARG A 114 18.20 17.88 -3.86
CA ARG A 114 17.09 16.92 -3.80
C ARG A 114 16.28 17.16 -2.54
N VAL A 115 14.95 17.19 -2.63
CA VAL A 115 14.06 17.41 -1.49
C VAL A 115 13.72 16.06 -0.86
N VAL A 116 13.82 16.00 0.46
CA VAL A 116 13.31 14.88 1.27
C VAL A 116 12.36 15.47 2.31
N ALA A 117 11.06 15.19 2.17
CA ALA A 117 10.06 15.71 3.09
C ALA A 117 10.27 15.17 4.51
N PHE A 118 10.41 13.85 4.65
CA PHE A 118 10.69 13.16 5.90
C PHE A 118 11.96 12.31 5.77
N TYR A 119 13.01 12.71 6.48
CA TYR A 119 14.24 11.95 6.61
C TYR A 119 14.23 11.20 7.94
N VAL A 120 14.02 9.88 7.89
CA VAL A 120 13.80 9.04 9.07
C VAL A 120 15.05 8.24 9.40
N THR A 121 15.62 8.54 10.56
CA THR A 121 16.75 7.82 11.17
C THR A 121 16.42 7.22 12.52
N ALA A 122 15.27 7.60 13.09
CA ALA A 122 14.76 7.12 14.36
C ALA A 122 14.14 5.72 14.24
N ASP A 123 14.13 5.02 15.37
CA ASP A 123 13.52 3.71 15.55
C ASP A 123 12.10 3.84 16.17
N ASP A 124 11.27 2.81 15.98
CA ASP A 124 9.98 2.62 16.66
C ASP A 124 8.99 3.81 16.55
N CYS A 125 9.10 4.64 15.52
CA CYS A 125 8.18 5.73 15.26
C CYS A 125 6.91 5.26 14.55
N VAL A 126 5.83 6.01 14.72
CA VAL A 126 4.58 5.81 13.95
C VAL A 126 4.25 7.08 13.18
N PHE A 127 3.91 6.96 11.91
CA PHE A 127 3.40 8.03 11.05
C PHE A 127 2.03 7.61 10.54
N GLU A 128 0.98 8.38 10.85
CA GLU A 128 -0.38 7.90 10.61
C GLU A 128 -1.37 8.97 10.11
N GLY A 129 -2.03 8.71 8.98
CA GLY A 129 -3.29 9.38 8.62
C GLY A 129 -3.20 10.77 7.98
N PHE A 130 -2.10 11.14 7.35
CA PHE A 130 -1.92 12.46 6.73
C PHE A 130 -1.34 12.38 5.31
N ASP A 131 -1.52 13.47 4.57
CA ASP A 131 -1.07 13.57 3.17
C ASP A 131 0.24 14.34 3.07
N VAL A 132 1.09 13.92 2.14
CA VAL A 132 2.31 14.61 1.71
C VAL A 132 2.18 14.93 0.23
N VAL A 133 2.06 16.21 -0.09
CA VAL A 133 1.79 16.67 -1.46
C VAL A 133 2.84 17.64 -1.97
N GLY A 134 2.97 17.76 -3.29
CA GLY A 134 3.75 18.82 -3.90
C GLY A 134 5.26 18.76 -3.67
N VAL A 135 5.84 17.63 -3.24
CA VAL A 135 7.29 17.49 -3.08
C VAL A 135 8.00 17.79 -4.41
N GLN A 136 8.92 18.76 -4.42
CA GLN A 136 9.53 19.27 -5.65
C GLN A 136 10.83 18.54 -6.01
N VAL A 137 11.08 18.38 -7.30
CA VAL A 137 12.43 18.18 -7.86
C VAL A 137 12.89 19.52 -8.41
N THR A 138 14.02 20.03 -7.93
CA THR A 138 14.58 21.32 -8.39
C THR A 138 15.86 21.19 -9.18
N VAL A 139 16.49 20.01 -9.15
CA VAL A 139 17.67 19.70 -9.94
C VAL A 139 17.19 19.29 -11.33
N THR A 140 17.66 19.95 -12.39
CA THR A 140 17.23 19.65 -13.77
C THR A 140 18.21 18.72 -14.48
N GLU A 141 17.82 18.26 -15.67
CA GLU A 141 18.66 17.49 -16.59
C GLU A 141 19.94 18.22 -17.06
N ASP A 142 19.94 19.56 -17.02
CA ASP A 142 21.13 20.37 -17.28
C ASP A 142 22.15 20.29 -16.12
N GLU A 143 21.72 19.97 -14.91
CA GLU A 143 22.54 19.95 -13.69
C GLU A 143 23.02 18.54 -13.31
N ALA A 144 22.21 17.51 -13.57
CA ALA A 144 22.54 16.13 -13.26
C ALA A 144 21.92 15.14 -14.25
N SER A 145 22.63 14.05 -14.56
CA SER A 145 22.12 12.98 -15.43
C SER A 145 21.07 12.09 -14.74
N ASN A 146 20.93 12.18 -13.42
CA ASN A 146 19.92 11.47 -12.64
C ASN A 146 19.66 12.23 -11.32
N THR A 147 18.39 12.46 -10.99
CA THR A 147 17.97 13.03 -9.72
C THR A 147 16.64 12.46 -9.25
N GLN A 148 16.37 12.63 -7.95
CA GLN A 148 15.11 12.21 -7.32
C GLN A 148 14.88 13.04 -6.06
N SER A 149 13.63 13.37 -5.78
CA SER A 149 13.16 13.80 -4.46
C SER A 149 12.33 12.68 -3.83
N VAL A 150 12.01 12.77 -2.54
CA VAL A 150 11.33 11.69 -1.82
C VAL A 150 10.40 12.27 -0.75
N CYS A 151 9.20 11.71 -0.59
CA CYS A 151 8.33 12.04 0.54
C CYS A 151 8.91 11.42 1.84
N PHE A 152 8.98 10.09 1.93
CA PHE A 152 9.60 9.41 3.08
C PHE A 152 10.91 8.71 2.71
N ARG A 153 12.04 9.15 3.27
CA ARG A 153 13.33 8.48 3.12
C ARG A 153 13.78 7.86 4.44
N VAL A 154 13.73 6.54 4.53
CA VAL A 154 14.27 5.79 5.69
C VAL A 154 15.75 5.48 5.45
N ASN A 155 16.60 5.92 6.37
CA ASN A 155 18.06 5.77 6.26
C ASN A 155 18.70 5.38 7.60
N GLY A 156 18.17 4.33 8.21
CA GLY A 156 18.72 3.73 9.44
C GLY A 156 17.64 3.31 10.43
N GLY A 157 16.48 3.95 10.40
CA GLY A 157 15.37 3.69 11.32
C GLY A 157 14.80 2.28 11.19
N ASN A 158 14.56 1.64 12.33
CA ASN A 158 14.06 0.27 12.46
C ASN A 158 12.72 0.24 13.17
N GLY A 159 11.90 -0.78 12.90
CA GLY A 159 10.64 -0.98 13.64
C GLY A 159 9.59 0.12 13.43
N ASN A 160 9.75 0.99 12.43
CA ASN A 160 8.81 2.09 12.21
C ASN A 160 7.54 1.60 11.50
N ARG A 161 6.42 2.27 11.78
CA ARG A 161 5.14 2.05 11.12
C ARG A 161 4.70 3.30 10.37
N PHE A 162 4.47 3.15 9.07
CA PHE A 162 3.91 4.16 8.19
C PHE A 162 2.52 3.69 7.79
N GLU A 163 1.47 4.34 8.27
CA GLU A 163 0.11 3.83 8.16
C GLU A 163 -0.87 4.86 7.62
N ARG A 164 -1.71 4.50 6.65
CA ARG A 164 -2.75 5.40 6.10
C ARG A 164 -2.18 6.76 5.66
N LEU A 165 -1.00 6.75 5.06
CA LEU A 165 -0.39 7.93 4.47
C LEU A 165 -0.76 8.00 2.98
N ALA A 166 -0.94 9.20 2.45
CA ALA A 166 -1.03 9.43 1.01
C ALA A 166 0.12 10.33 0.56
N MET A 167 0.92 9.86 -0.40
CA MET A 167 2.05 10.61 -0.98
C MET A 167 1.76 10.86 -2.46
N HIS A 168 1.32 12.08 -2.81
CA HIS A 168 0.73 12.29 -4.12
C HIS A 168 0.83 13.72 -4.66
N ASP A 169 0.50 13.88 -5.95
CA ASP A 169 0.50 15.17 -6.64
C ASP A 169 1.83 15.92 -6.45
N GLY A 170 2.94 15.19 -6.56
CA GLY A 170 4.30 15.69 -6.38
C GLY A 170 5.25 15.18 -7.45
N MET A 171 6.54 15.47 -7.25
CA MET A 171 7.65 15.04 -8.11
C MET A 171 8.60 14.07 -7.43
N GLY A 172 8.33 13.73 -6.15
CA GLY A 172 9.15 12.82 -5.38
C GLY A 172 8.61 11.39 -5.38
N ILE A 173 9.51 10.43 -5.17
CA ILE A 173 9.14 9.07 -4.81
C ILE A 173 8.27 9.12 -3.55
N GLY A 174 7.22 8.31 -3.48
CA GLY A 174 6.39 8.24 -2.28
C GLY A 174 7.19 7.76 -1.06
N PHE A 175 7.59 6.49 -1.05
CA PHE A 175 8.39 5.91 0.03
C PHE A 175 9.71 5.37 -0.51
N TYR A 176 10.81 5.61 0.20
CA TYR A 176 12.14 5.14 -0.18
C TYR A 176 12.92 4.64 1.05
N LEU A 177 13.12 3.34 1.16
CA LEU A 177 14.02 2.76 2.17
C LEU A 177 15.41 2.54 1.58
N ALA A 178 16.41 3.19 2.18
CA ALA A 178 17.82 2.98 1.85
C ALA A 178 18.54 2.07 2.87
N LYS A 179 18.15 2.21 4.15
CA LYS A 179 18.69 1.45 5.30
C LYS A 179 17.61 1.36 6.36
N GLY A 180 17.63 0.28 7.14
CA GLY A 180 16.66 0.01 8.21
C GLY A 180 16.07 -1.40 8.09
N ALA A 181 15.64 -1.95 9.20
CA ALA A 181 14.98 -3.26 9.32
C ALA A 181 13.59 -3.12 9.95
N ASP A 182 12.74 -4.13 9.75
CA ASP A 182 11.45 -4.26 10.44
C ASP A 182 10.50 -3.05 10.27
N ASN A 183 10.63 -2.29 9.16
CA ASN A 183 9.72 -1.19 8.85
C ASN A 183 8.46 -1.73 8.16
N LEU A 184 7.29 -1.31 8.64
CA LEU A 184 6.00 -1.65 8.08
C LEU A 184 5.38 -0.42 7.39
N VAL A 185 5.16 -0.52 6.08
CA VAL A 185 4.36 0.43 5.31
C VAL A 185 2.99 -0.21 5.07
N LEU A 186 1.96 0.33 5.71
CA LEU A 186 0.65 -0.29 5.83
C LEU A 186 -0.44 0.65 5.31
N ASN A 187 -1.29 0.18 4.39
CA ASN A 187 -2.45 0.93 3.94
C ASN A 187 -2.12 2.33 3.39
N CYS A 188 -0.94 2.49 2.78
CA CYS A 188 -0.52 3.77 2.19
C CYS A 188 -0.82 3.84 0.69
N ASP A 189 -1.05 5.06 0.19
CA ASP A 189 -1.25 5.36 -1.23
C ASP A 189 -0.10 6.23 -1.75
N ALA A 190 0.45 5.88 -2.91
CA ALA A 190 1.44 6.72 -3.60
C ALA A 190 1.03 6.91 -5.05
N TYR A 191 0.65 8.13 -5.44
CA TYR A 191 0.03 8.33 -6.75
C TYR A 191 0.21 9.69 -7.37
N ASN A 192 0.05 9.75 -8.70
CA ASN A 192 0.21 10.97 -9.48
C ASN A 192 1.54 11.69 -9.16
N ASN A 193 2.61 10.91 -9.01
CA ASN A 193 3.96 11.40 -8.76
C ASN A 193 4.76 11.34 -10.07
N CYS A 194 5.28 12.48 -10.51
CA CYS A 194 5.96 12.58 -11.80
C CYS A 194 7.21 13.44 -11.70
N GLY A 195 8.34 12.91 -12.16
CA GLY A 195 9.59 13.66 -12.24
C GLY A 195 9.45 14.92 -13.11
N LEU A 196 10.35 15.87 -12.92
CA LEU A 196 10.35 17.15 -13.61
C LEU A 196 10.67 17.03 -15.11
N ASP A 197 11.70 16.25 -15.44
CA ASP A 197 12.33 16.16 -16.77
C ASP A 197 13.07 14.82 -16.94
N ALA A 198 13.89 14.66 -18.00
CA ALA A 198 14.51 13.36 -18.29
C ALA A 198 15.49 12.88 -17.20
N ALA A 199 15.97 13.76 -16.32
CA ALA A 199 16.82 13.35 -15.20
C ALA A 199 16.04 12.74 -14.03
N SER A 200 14.72 12.93 -13.96
CA SER A 200 13.90 12.47 -12.83
C SER A 200 12.68 11.64 -13.22
N ILE A 201 12.13 11.77 -14.43
CA ILE A 201 10.90 11.06 -14.86
C ILE A 201 11.03 9.53 -14.70
N GLY A 202 12.22 8.96 -14.95
CA GLY A 202 12.51 7.54 -14.73
C GLY A 202 13.16 7.21 -13.39
N ASN A 203 12.78 7.94 -12.33
CA ASN A 203 13.22 7.67 -10.95
C ASN A 203 12.12 7.96 -9.92
N VAL A 204 10.85 8.04 -10.32
CA VAL A 204 9.73 8.38 -9.43
C VAL A 204 8.78 7.20 -9.33
N ASP A 205 9.08 6.36 -8.34
CA ASP A 205 8.24 5.23 -7.96
C ASP A 205 7.20 5.62 -6.92
N GLY A 206 6.17 4.79 -6.78
CA GLY A 206 5.31 4.83 -5.60
C GLY A 206 6.08 4.43 -4.34
N PHE A 207 6.67 3.24 -4.35
CA PHE A 207 7.36 2.64 -3.21
C PHE A 207 8.68 1.97 -3.62
N GLY A 208 9.81 2.53 -3.21
CA GLY A 208 11.15 1.96 -3.36
C GLY A 208 11.67 1.36 -2.05
N CYS A 209 12.21 0.14 -2.09
CA CYS A 209 12.84 -0.50 -0.93
C CYS A 209 14.16 -1.15 -1.33
N HIS A 210 15.26 -0.47 -0.97
CA HIS A 210 16.61 -0.81 -1.41
C HIS A 210 17.52 -0.96 -0.18
N PRO A 211 17.21 -1.89 0.75
CA PRO A 211 18.04 -2.12 1.92
C PRO A 211 19.47 -2.43 1.50
N ASN A 212 20.45 -1.73 2.07
CA ASN A 212 21.85 -1.88 1.65
C ASN A 212 22.66 -2.94 2.43
N SER A 213 22.01 -3.72 3.29
CA SER A 213 22.64 -4.71 4.17
C SER A 213 21.79 -5.97 4.25
N THR A 214 22.43 -7.14 4.38
CA THR A 214 21.74 -8.43 4.60
C THR A 214 21.06 -8.54 5.95
N ALA A 215 21.40 -7.67 6.90
CA ALA A 215 20.74 -7.59 8.21
C ALA A 215 19.47 -6.71 8.20
N SER A 216 19.22 -5.97 7.11
CA SER A 216 18.06 -5.08 6.96
C SER A 216 16.78 -5.84 6.59
N THR A 217 16.48 -6.93 7.30
CA THR A 217 15.34 -7.81 7.04
C THR A 217 14.04 -7.27 7.63
N GLY A 218 12.90 -7.88 7.28
CA GLY A 218 11.62 -7.61 7.93
C GLY A 218 10.88 -6.37 7.42
N ASN A 219 11.40 -5.70 6.39
CA ASN A 219 10.71 -4.59 5.75
C ASN A 219 9.54 -5.10 4.90
N ARG A 220 8.34 -4.52 5.09
CA ARG A 220 7.09 -5.01 4.49
C ARG A 220 6.21 -3.88 3.97
N PHE A 221 5.59 -4.11 2.82
CA PHE A 221 4.49 -3.30 2.29
C PHE A 221 3.20 -4.12 2.37
N VAL A 222 2.16 -3.60 3.01
CA VAL A 222 0.90 -4.31 3.22
C VAL A 222 -0.28 -3.41 2.89
N GLY A 223 -1.20 -3.82 2.02
CA GLY A 223 -2.43 -3.04 1.78
C GLY A 223 -2.21 -1.72 1.01
N CYS A 224 -1.05 -1.52 0.40
CA CYS A 224 -0.67 -0.28 -0.28
C CYS A 224 -1.22 -0.19 -1.71
N ARG A 225 -1.41 1.02 -2.24
CA ARG A 225 -1.73 1.25 -3.66
C ARG A 225 -0.74 2.20 -4.31
N ALA A 226 -0.32 1.90 -5.53
CA ALA A 226 0.56 2.75 -6.33
C ALA A 226 -0.01 2.94 -7.75
N TRP A 227 -0.30 4.19 -8.15
CA TRP A 227 -0.81 4.45 -9.49
C TRP A 227 -0.43 5.80 -10.08
N PHE A 228 -0.28 5.87 -11.41
CA PHE A 228 0.23 7.07 -12.10
C PHE A 228 1.53 7.61 -11.50
N ASN A 229 2.42 6.73 -11.03
CA ASN A 229 3.80 7.09 -10.78
C ASN A 229 4.56 7.01 -12.11
N SER A 230 5.40 7.99 -12.42
CA SER A 230 5.98 8.11 -13.76
C SER A 230 6.94 6.98 -14.12
N ASP A 231 7.51 6.30 -13.12
CA ASP A 231 8.35 5.12 -13.30
C ASP A 231 7.63 3.82 -12.88
N ASP A 232 7.81 3.31 -11.64
CA ASP A 232 7.15 2.08 -11.20
C ASP A 232 6.18 2.25 -10.03
N GLY A 233 5.31 1.27 -9.82
CA GLY A 233 4.50 1.20 -8.60
C GLY A 233 5.35 0.85 -7.38
N PHE A 234 6.06 -0.27 -7.47
CA PHE A 234 6.97 -0.80 -6.45
C PHE A 234 8.31 -1.19 -7.08
N ASP A 235 9.43 -0.80 -6.47
CA ASP A 235 10.79 -1.15 -6.92
C ASP A 235 11.66 -1.71 -5.77
N LEU A 236 12.19 -2.91 -5.98
CA LEU A 236 13.10 -3.63 -5.08
C LEU A 236 14.51 -3.81 -5.64
N ILE A 237 14.89 -3.06 -6.68
CA ILE A 237 16.22 -3.16 -7.28
C ILE A 237 17.30 -2.88 -6.24
N SER A 238 18.40 -3.63 -6.30
CA SER A 238 19.54 -3.51 -5.38
C SER A 238 19.19 -3.69 -3.89
N ALA A 239 18.11 -4.41 -3.60
CA ALA A 239 17.79 -4.82 -2.24
C ALA A 239 18.73 -5.94 -1.77
N ASN A 240 19.45 -5.70 -0.68
CA ASN A 240 20.39 -6.66 -0.10
C ASN A 240 19.77 -7.58 0.96
N ALA A 241 18.48 -7.41 1.26
CA ALA A 241 17.72 -8.24 2.17
C ALA A 241 16.32 -8.52 1.59
N PRO A 242 15.68 -9.65 1.95
CA PRO A 242 14.31 -9.94 1.55
C PRO A 242 13.35 -8.84 1.95
N VAL A 243 12.39 -8.57 1.06
CA VAL A 243 11.30 -7.61 1.25
C VAL A 243 10.01 -8.34 0.90
N GLU A 244 8.96 -8.15 1.70
CA GLU A 244 7.64 -8.69 1.42
C GLU A 244 6.70 -7.58 0.95
N ILE A 245 5.96 -7.86 -0.12
CA ILE A 245 4.85 -7.03 -0.61
C ILE A 245 3.61 -7.91 -0.57
N GLU A 246 2.60 -7.50 0.20
CA GLU A 246 1.42 -8.31 0.49
C GLU A 246 0.14 -7.49 0.36
N ASN A 247 -0.89 -8.02 -0.31
CA ASN A 247 -2.18 -7.34 -0.44
C ASN A 247 -2.05 -5.92 -1.02
N CYS A 248 -1.13 -5.69 -1.95
CA CYS A 248 -0.88 -4.37 -2.56
C CYS A 248 -1.42 -4.30 -3.99
N TRP A 249 -1.82 -3.10 -4.43
CA TRP A 249 -2.28 -2.85 -5.80
C TRP A 249 -1.33 -1.90 -6.54
N ALA A 250 -0.96 -2.24 -7.78
CA ALA A 250 -0.15 -1.38 -8.64
C ALA A 250 -0.80 -1.25 -10.01
N PHE A 251 -1.19 -0.04 -10.41
CA PHE A 251 -1.92 0.15 -11.66
C PHE A 251 -1.56 1.45 -12.38
N TYR A 252 -1.58 1.42 -13.71
CA TYR A 252 -1.27 2.58 -14.57
C TYR A 252 0.09 3.27 -14.33
N ASN A 253 1.06 2.61 -13.68
CA ASN A 253 2.39 3.18 -13.53
C ASN A 253 3.10 3.22 -14.90
N GLY A 254 3.98 4.20 -15.08
CA GLY A 254 4.60 4.53 -16.36
C GLY A 254 3.70 5.36 -17.28
N TYR A 255 2.61 5.92 -16.75
CA TYR A 255 1.74 6.86 -17.44
C TYR A 255 1.50 8.10 -16.57
N ASP A 256 1.19 9.23 -17.20
CA ASP A 256 0.45 10.30 -16.53
C ASP A 256 -1.06 10.01 -16.51
N ARG A 257 -1.83 10.92 -15.89
CA ARG A 257 -3.29 10.82 -15.76
C ARG A 257 -4.05 10.91 -17.08
N ASP A 258 -3.43 11.42 -18.14
CA ASP A 258 -3.98 11.45 -19.49
C ASP A 258 -3.57 10.21 -20.29
N PHE A 259 -2.90 9.24 -19.64
CA PHE A 259 -2.36 8.01 -20.21
C PHE A 259 -1.26 8.24 -21.27
N ASN A 260 -0.56 9.38 -21.22
CA ASN A 260 0.67 9.54 -22.00
C ASN A 260 1.78 8.69 -21.40
N SER A 261 2.55 8.02 -22.25
CA SER A 261 3.68 7.19 -21.84
C SER A 261 4.77 7.99 -21.14
N MET A 262 5.18 7.53 -19.95
CA MET A 262 6.30 8.06 -19.15
C MET A 262 7.50 7.09 -19.17
N ALA A 263 8.12 6.76 -18.02
CA ALA A 263 9.32 5.92 -17.89
C ALA A 263 9.02 4.41 -17.87
N ASP A 264 9.59 3.55 -17.02
CA ASP A 264 9.52 2.09 -17.23
C ASP A 264 8.08 1.54 -17.18
N GLY A 265 7.36 1.82 -16.10
CA GLY A 265 5.95 1.49 -15.97
C GLY A 265 5.65 0.06 -15.55
N ASN A 266 6.37 -0.46 -14.57
CA ASN A 266 6.05 -1.76 -13.97
C ASN A 266 5.14 -1.59 -12.75
N GLY A 267 4.26 -2.56 -12.51
CA GLY A 267 3.49 -2.62 -11.27
C GLY A 267 4.41 -2.97 -10.09
N PHE A 268 5.02 -4.15 -10.16
CA PHE A 268 5.94 -4.68 -9.15
C PHE A 268 7.28 -5.07 -9.78
N LYS A 269 8.28 -4.18 -9.74
CA LYS A 269 9.67 -4.43 -10.09
C LYS A 269 10.36 -5.07 -8.87
N ALA A 270 10.30 -6.39 -8.76
CA ALA A 270 10.53 -7.10 -7.50
C ALA A 270 11.97 -7.62 -7.29
N GLY A 271 12.96 -7.07 -7.98
CA GLY A 271 14.34 -7.51 -7.82
C GLY A 271 15.33 -6.79 -8.73
N GLY A 272 16.42 -7.51 -9.07
CA GLY A 272 17.49 -7.00 -9.93
C GLY A 272 18.67 -6.35 -9.21
N TYR A 273 19.82 -6.39 -9.88
CA TYR A 273 21.06 -5.69 -9.48
C TYR A 273 21.63 -4.85 -10.63
N GLY A 274 20.74 -4.37 -11.51
CA GLY A 274 21.05 -3.44 -12.58
C GLY A 274 21.73 -4.05 -13.81
N ARG A 275 21.86 -5.39 -13.90
CA ARG A 275 22.35 -6.10 -15.10
C ARG A 275 23.64 -5.50 -15.67
N ASN A 276 24.60 -5.24 -14.79
CA ASN A 276 25.79 -4.43 -15.08
C ASN A 276 27.11 -5.22 -15.02
N GLY A 277 27.05 -6.55 -14.90
CA GLY A 277 28.21 -7.43 -14.79
C GLY A 277 28.90 -7.43 -13.43
N LYS A 278 28.38 -6.70 -12.44
CA LYS A 278 28.92 -6.70 -11.08
C LYS A 278 28.26 -7.78 -10.24
N THR A 279 29.08 -8.46 -9.47
CA THR A 279 28.68 -9.57 -8.59
C THR A 279 28.80 -9.20 -7.11
N ASP A 280 28.63 -7.91 -6.79
CA ASP A 280 28.66 -7.34 -5.44
C ASP A 280 27.29 -7.39 -4.73
N PHE A 281 26.33 -8.12 -5.29
CA PHE A 281 25.07 -8.46 -4.64
C PHE A 281 25.27 -9.52 -3.54
N PRO A 282 24.34 -9.65 -2.57
CA PRO A 282 24.51 -10.59 -1.46
C PRO A 282 24.54 -12.05 -1.91
N THR A 283 25.27 -12.87 -1.17
CA THR A 283 25.29 -14.33 -1.34
C THR A 283 24.92 -15.00 -0.01
N PRO A 284 23.83 -15.80 0.06
CA PRO A 284 22.88 -16.05 -1.01
C PRO A 284 22.11 -14.79 -1.44
N VAL A 285 21.62 -14.79 -2.68
CA VAL A 285 20.78 -13.71 -3.20
C VAL A 285 19.47 -13.67 -2.38
N PRO A 286 19.05 -12.49 -1.90
CA PRO A 286 17.78 -12.33 -1.21
C PRO A 286 16.60 -12.81 -2.04
N ARG A 287 15.69 -13.54 -1.39
CA ARG A 287 14.46 -14.02 -2.01
C ARG A 287 13.30 -13.13 -1.59
N HIS A 288 12.88 -12.23 -2.48
CA HIS A 288 11.72 -11.36 -2.24
C HIS A 288 10.41 -12.15 -2.31
N ALA A 289 9.34 -11.61 -1.72
CA ALA A 289 8.01 -12.20 -1.79
C ALA A 289 6.96 -11.17 -2.20
N VAL A 290 6.18 -11.48 -3.24
CA VAL A 290 5.02 -10.70 -3.68
C VAL A 290 3.81 -11.61 -3.64
N ARG A 291 2.85 -11.31 -2.76
CA ARG A 291 1.69 -12.19 -2.53
C ARG A 291 0.37 -11.45 -2.38
N PHE A 292 -0.71 -12.04 -2.86
CA PHE A 292 -2.06 -11.45 -2.78
C PHE A 292 -2.14 -10.05 -3.43
N CYS A 293 -1.25 -9.75 -4.38
CA CYS A 293 -1.16 -8.44 -5.01
C CYS A 293 -1.94 -8.40 -6.33
N LEU A 294 -2.40 -7.20 -6.68
CA LEU A 294 -3.13 -6.91 -7.91
C LEU A 294 -2.31 -5.95 -8.80
N ALA A 295 -2.07 -6.32 -10.05
CA ALA A 295 -1.43 -5.46 -11.05
C ALA A 295 -2.36 -5.18 -12.24
N VAL A 296 -2.68 -3.91 -12.52
CA VAL A 296 -3.65 -3.57 -13.60
C VAL A 296 -3.11 -2.52 -14.55
N GLY A 297 -3.09 -2.81 -15.85
CA GLY A 297 -2.91 -1.78 -16.88
C GLY A 297 -1.60 -0.99 -16.81
N ASN A 298 -0.57 -1.43 -16.07
CA ASN A 298 0.73 -0.77 -16.03
C ASN A 298 1.34 -0.76 -17.43
N LYS A 299 2.14 0.26 -17.78
CA LYS A 299 2.63 0.42 -19.16
C LYS A 299 3.43 -0.78 -19.65
N SER A 300 4.26 -1.34 -18.79
CA SER A 300 5.13 -2.48 -19.03
C SER A 300 4.61 -3.71 -18.28
N SER A 301 5.34 -4.21 -17.29
CA SER A 301 5.02 -5.48 -16.63
C SER A 301 4.08 -5.28 -15.44
N GLY A 302 3.16 -6.21 -15.19
CA GLY A 302 2.43 -6.29 -13.93
C GLY A 302 3.37 -6.73 -12.81
N PHE A 303 3.91 -7.93 -12.93
CA PHE A 303 4.92 -8.50 -12.03
C PHE A 303 6.21 -8.73 -12.79
N TYR A 304 7.32 -8.15 -12.32
CA TYR A 304 8.61 -8.16 -13.02
C TYR A 304 9.75 -8.63 -12.12
N ALA A 305 10.47 -9.67 -12.53
CA ALA A 305 11.68 -10.12 -11.84
C ALA A 305 12.85 -9.14 -11.99
N ASN A 306 12.86 -8.29 -13.03
CA ASN A 306 13.84 -7.23 -13.21
C ASN A 306 15.30 -7.69 -13.24
N HIS A 307 15.60 -8.69 -14.06
CA HIS A 307 16.96 -9.22 -14.21
C HIS A 307 17.51 -9.77 -12.89
N HIS A 308 16.64 -10.20 -11.95
CA HIS A 308 17.09 -10.74 -10.68
C HIS A 308 17.97 -11.97 -10.89
N THR A 309 18.87 -12.18 -9.94
CA THR A 309 19.93 -13.19 -10.06
C THR A 309 19.61 -14.37 -9.14
N GLY A 310 18.40 -14.89 -9.24
CA GLY A 310 17.84 -15.90 -8.35
C GLY A 310 16.31 -15.88 -8.34
N GLY A 311 15.73 -16.67 -7.46
CA GLY A 311 14.27 -16.81 -7.38
C GLY A 311 13.59 -15.75 -6.51
N ILE A 312 12.31 -15.54 -6.82
CA ILE A 312 11.36 -14.68 -6.09
C ILE A 312 10.11 -15.52 -5.84
N ASP A 313 9.43 -15.27 -4.71
CA ASP A 313 8.15 -15.90 -4.39
C ASP A 313 7.00 -15.06 -4.94
N TRP A 314 6.20 -15.66 -5.81
CA TRP A 314 5.02 -15.07 -6.44
C TRP A 314 3.81 -15.92 -6.07
N VAL A 315 3.02 -15.49 -5.08
CA VAL A 315 1.97 -16.33 -4.51
C VAL A 315 0.61 -15.65 -4.56
N SER A 316 -0.36 -16.26 -5.24
CA SER A 316 -1.75 -15.80 -5.28
C SER A 316 -1.85 -14.34 -5.74
N ASN A 317 -1.18 -13.97 -6.83
CA ASN A 317 -1.28 -12.63 -7.40
C ASN A 317 -2.22 -12.61 -8.61
N THR A 318 -2.87 -11.48 -8.87
CA THR A 318 -3.68 -11.26 -10.08
C THR A 318 -3.08 -10.16 -10.94
N ALA A 319 -2.88 -10.42 -12.23
CA ALA A 319 -2.42 -9.45 -13.22
C ALA A 319 -3.45 -9.31 -14.35
N ILE A 320 -3.89 -8.09 -14.65
CA ILE A 320 -4.90 -7.83 -15.70
C ILE A 320 -4.46 -6.68 -16.60
N GLY A 321 -4.50 -6.86 -17.93
CA GLY A 321 -4.37 -5.74 -18.86
C GLY A 321 -2.99 -5.07 -18.92
N ASN A 322 -1.96 -5.62 -18.28
CA ASN A 322 -0.58 -5.10 -18.38
C ASN A 322 0.01 -5.45 -19.75
N ARG A 323 1.12 -4.84 -20.17
CA ARG A 323 1.81 -5.29 -21.40
C ARG A 323 2.28 -6.73 -21.24
N TYR A 324 2.99 -6.99 -20.15
CA TYR A 324 3.28 -8.34 -19.68
C TYR A 324 2.61 -8.55 -18.34
N ASN A 325 1.78 -9.57 -18.16
CA ASN A 325 1.18 -9.81 -16.85
C ASN A 325 2.24 -10.29 -15.85
N PHE A 326 3.00 -11.32 -16.24
CA PHE A 326 4.19 -11.80 -15.53
C PHE A 326 5.39 -11.77 -16.48
N ASN A 327 6.45 -11.06 -16.09
CA ASN A 327 7.73 -11.05 -16.80
C ASN A 327 8.84 -11.50 -15.84
N LEU A 328 9.40 -12.68 -16.09
CA LEU A 328 10.32 -13.34 -15.17
C LEU A 328 11.78 -13.21 -15.62
N LEU A 329 12.06 -12.25 -16.51
CA LEU A 329 13.41 -12.02 -17.04
C LEU A 329 14.43 -11.87 -15.90
N SER A 330 15.45 -12.72 -15.95
CA SER A 330 16.47 -12.86 -14.92
C SER A 330 17.85 -12.77 -15.53
N THR A 331 18.89 -12.73 -14.69
CA THR A 331 20.28 -12.84 -15.14
C THR A 331 20.95 -14.06 -14.54
N LEU A 332 21.95 -14.62 -15.23
CA LEU A 332 22.89 -15.55 -14.60
C LEU A 332 23.63 -14.85 -13.45
N LEU A 333 24.33 -15.64 -12.61
CA LEU A 333 25.18 -15.14 -11.51
C LEU A 333 26.27 -14.14 -11.93
N ASP A 334 26.48 -13.92 -13.22
CA ASP A 334 27.34 -12.86 -13.75
C ASP A 334 26.67 -11.47 -13.72
N ASN A 335 25.37 -11.37 -13.43
CA ASN A 335 24.56 -10.15 -13.47
C ASN A 335 24.71 -9.39 -14.80
N ALA A 336 24.87 -10.11 -15.91
CA ALA A 336 25.05 -9.53 -17.24
C ALA A 336 24.28 -10.28 -18.33
N THR A 337 24.24 -11.61 -18.24
CA THR A 337 23.61 -12.46 -19.25
C THR A 337 22.16 -12.67 -18.88
N ASP A 338 21.26 -12.06 -19.64
CA ASP A 338 19.82 -12.31 -19.49
C ASP A 338 19.50 -13.76 -19.85
N VAL A 339 18.60 -14.35 -19.05
CA VAL A 339 18.05 -15.68 -19.23
C VAL A 339 16.57 -15.66 -18.82
N ASP A 340 15.85 -16.69 -19.23
CA ASP A 340 14.55 -16.98 -18.65
C ASP A 340 14.69 -17.20 -17.14
N GLY A 341 13.69 -16.74 -16.39
CA GLY A 341 13.65 -16.77 -14.94
C GLY A 341 13.71 -18.16 -14.35
N TYR A 342 14.57 -18.32 -13.35
CA TYR A 342 14.87 -19.58 -12.69
C TYR A 342 14.77 -19.43 -11.16
N ASP A 343 14.67 -20.56 -10.45
CA ASP A 343 14.49 -20.67 -9.00
C ASP A 343 13.24 -19.95 -8.45
N HIS A 344 12.36 -19.40 -9.28
CA HIS A 344 11.13 -18.77 -8.81
C HIS A 344 10.20 -19.79 -8.16
N TYR A 345 9.45 -19.36 -7.17
CA TYR A 345 8.34 -20.13 -6.60
C TYR A 345 7.07 -19.40 -6.99
N MET A 346 6.32 -19.97 -7.92
CA MET A 346 5.07 -19.41 -8.43
C MET A 346 3.94 -20.34 -8.03
N ARG A 347 2.95 -19.80 -7.31
CA ARG A 347 1.77 -20.55 -6.88
C ARG A 347 0.52 -19.71 -7.00
N ASN A 348 -0.56 -20.32 -7.49
CA ASN A 348 -1.91 -19.77 -7.48
C ASN A 348 -2.03 -18.39 -8.15
N ASN A 349 -1.08 -18.00 -9.01
CA ASN A 349 -1.18 -16.73 -9.70
C ASN A 349 -2.24 -16.82 -10.82
N LEU A 350 -2.83 -15.68 -11.13
CA LEU A 350 -3.86 -15.49 -12.15
C LEU A 350 -3.45 -14.33 -13.08
N GLY A 351 -3.50 -14.57 -14.38
CA GLY A 351 -3.29 -13.54 -15.41
C GLY A 351 -4.47 -13.52 -16.38
N TYR A 352 -4.83 -12.32 -16.84
CA TYR A 352 -5.87 -12.12 -17.84
C TYR A 352 -5.58 -10.91 -18.73
N ASP A 353 -5.87 -11.06 -20.03
CA ASP A 353 -5.86 -9.98 -21.03
C ASP A 353 -4.53 -9.19 -21.10
N ALA A 354 -3.38 -9.86 -20.98
CA ALA A 354 -2.10 -9.20 -21.23
C ALA A 354 -2.04 -8.66 -22.68
N ARG A 355 -1.60 -7.42 -22.85
CA ARG A 355 -1.59 -6.77 -24.18
C ARG A 355 -0.55 -7.39 -25.13
N ASP A 356 0.57 -7.87 -24.60
CA ASP A 356 1.59 -8.59 -25.37
C ASP A 356 1.67 -10.08 -24.98
N THR A 357 1.95 -10.39 -23.70
CA THR A 357 2.15 -11.78 -23.25
C THR A 357 1.76 -11.98 -21.79
N GLU A 358 1.02 -13.06 -21.54
CA GLU A 358 0.58 -13.47 -20.20
C GLU A 358 1.75 -13.78 -19.27
N VAL A 359 2.64 -14.68 -19.68
CA VAL A 359 3.85 -15.07 -18.95
C VAL A 359 5.04 -15.04 -19.90
N ALA A 360 6.02 -14.17 -19.64
CA ALA A 360 7.21 -13.98 -20.45
C ALA A 360 8.49 -14.33 -19.66
N ASN A 361 9.48 -14.87 -20.37
CA ASN A 361 10.83 -15.14 -19.87
C ASN A 361 10.86 -16.02 -18.61
N LEU A 362 10.14 -17.15 -18.60
CA LEU A 362 10.09 -18.09 -17.47
C LEU A 362 10.67 -19.44 -17.89
N ASP A 363 11.66 -19.93 -17.15
CA ASP A 363 12.12 -21.31 -17.25
C ASP A 363 11.30 -22.17 -16.28
N GLU A 364 10.25 -22.80 -16.82
CA GLU A 364 9.36 -23.69 -16.04
C GLU A 364 10.08 -24.92 -15.48
N ALA A 365 11.19 -25.36 -16.08
CA ALA A 365 11.92 -26.54 -15.64
C ALA A 365 12.87 -26.23 -14.46
N GLN A 366 13.31 -24.97 -14.35
CA GLN A 366 14.17 -24.49 -13.26
C GLN A 366 13.43 -23.66 -12.21
N SER A 367 12.12 -23.47 -12.38
CA SER A 367 11.27 -22.80 -11.40
C SER A 367 10.21 -23.76 -10.86
N ASP A 368 9.74 -23.50 -9.64
CA ASP A 368 8.64 -24.23 -9.07
C ASP A 368 7.31 -23.54 -9.41
N VAL A 369 6.60 -24.01 -10.44
CA VAL A 369 5.48 -23.30 -11.09
C VAL A 369 4.13 -24.00 -11.04
N ALA A 370 3.96 -25.05 -10.21
CA ALA A 370 2.69 -25.76 -10.10
C ALA A 370 1.53 -24.84 -9.62
N GLY A 371 0.29 -25.18 -9.97
CA GLY A 371 -0.90 -24.54 -9.41
C GLY A 371 -1.15 -23.10 -9.89
N ASN A 372 -0.53 -22.64 -10.98
CA ASN A 372 -0.86 -21.36 -11.61
C ASN A 372 -1.83 -21.56 -12.77
N TYR A 373 -2.59 -20.52 -13.13
CA TYR A 373 -3.56 -20.58 -14.23
C TYR A 373 -2.98 -21.13 -15.55
N PHE A 374 -1.71 -20.85 -15.84
CA PHE A 374 -1.01 -21.31 -17.05
C PHE A 374 -0.51 -22.77 -16.97
N THR A 375 -0.54 -23.39 -15.80
CA THR A 375 -0.13 -24.80 -15.59
C THR A 375 -1.31 -25.74 -15.34
N LEU A 376 -2.49 -25.19 -15.07
CA LEU A 376 -3.70 -25.92 -14.76
C LEU A 376 -4.61 -26.01 -15.99
N PRO A 377 -5.51 -27.01 -16.07
CA PRO A 377 -6.44 -27.17 -17.18
C PRO A 377 -7.67 -26.23 -17.03
N VAL A 378 -7.43 -24.95 -16.79
CA VAL A 378 -8.46 -23.91 -16.63
C VAL A 378 -8.49 -23.00 -17.85
N THR A 379 -9.59 -22.27 -18.07
CA THR A 379 -9.67 -21.25 -19.13
C THR A 379 -10.06 -19.91 -18.54
N VAL A 380 -9.12 -18.97 -18.46
CA VAL A 380 -9.40 -17.62 -17.98
C VAL A 380 -10.11 -16.81 -19.06
N SER A 381 -11.23 -16.20 -18.70
CA SER A 381 -12.08 -15.39 -19.56
C SER A 381 -12.70 -14.22 -18.80
N ALA A 382 -13.27 -13.25 -19.52
CA ALA A 382 -14.00 -12.14 -18.89
C ALA A 382 -15.13 -12.62 -17.96
N THR A 383 -15.75 -13.76 -18.26
CA THR A 383 -16.88 -14.29 -17.48
C THR A 383 -16.46 -14.91 -16.16
N ASP A 384 -15.17 -15.16 -15.96
CA ASP A 384 -14.63 -15.62 -14.67
C ASP A 384 -14.57 -14.50 -13.64
N PHE A 385 -14.75 -13.25 -14.05
CA PHE A 385 -14.71 -12.09 -13.16
C PHE A 385 -16.10 -11.52 -12.94
N VAL A 386 -16.39 -11.13 -11.70
CA VAL A 386 -17.62 -10.39 -11.34
C VAL A 386 -17.64 -9.04 -12.04
N SER A 387 -16.50 -8.35 -12.04
CA SER A 387 -16.33 -7.08 -12.73
C SER A 387 -14.90 -6.90 -13.20
N LEU A 388 -14.76 -6.19 -14.32
CA LEU A 388 -13.51 -5.66 -14.86
C LEU A 388 -13.58 -4.13 -14.99
N ASP A 389 -14.46 -3.48 -14.22
CA ASP A 389 -14.54 -2.01 -14.13
C ASP A 389 -13.38 -1.44 -13.31
N GLU A 390 -12.36 -0.94 -14.00
CA GLU A 390 -11.15 -0.41 -13.38
C GLU A 390 -11.39 0.88 -12.57
N SER A 391 -12.54 1.55 -12.74
CA SER A 391 -12.89 2.73 -11.93
C SER A 391 -13.01 2.42 -10.43
N LEU A 392 -13.15 1.14 -10.08
CA LEU A 392 -13.22 0.66 -8.71
C LEU A 392 -11.86 0.74 -7.98
N LEU A 393 -10.73 0.75 -8.69
CA LEU A 393 -9.38 0.69 -8.10
C LEU A 393 -9.03 1.91 -7.24
N THR A 394 -9.61 3.07 -7.59
CA THR A 394 -9.35 4.35 -6.93
C THR A 394 -10.43 4.74 -5.92
N LEU A 395 -11.37 3.84 -5.61
CA LEU A 395 -12.36 4.10 -4.57
C LEU A 395 -11.69 4.44 -3.23
N PRO A 396 -12.34 5.26 -2.38
CA PRO A 396 -11.82 5.58 -1.07
C PRO A 396 -11.54 4.31 -0.24
N ARG A 397 -10.47 4.35 0.57
CA ARG A 397 -10.20 3.30 1.56
C ARG A 397 -11.35 3.19 2.56
N GLN A 398 -11.43 2.04 3.23
CA GLN A 398 -12.34 1.88 4.36
C GLN A 398 -11.92 2.76 5.54
N ALA A 399 -12.82 2.96 6.50
CA ALA A 399 -12.58 3.84 7.65
C ALA A 399 -11.38 3.40 8.52
N ASP A 400 -11.07 2.12 8.56
CA ASP A 400 -9.89 1.55 9.23
C ASP A 400 -8.60 1.64 8.40
N GLY A 401 -8.69 2.18 7.17
CA GLY A 401 -7.60 2.30 6.21
C GLY A 401 -7.43 1.11 5.27
N SER A 402 -8.16 0.01 5.48
CA SER A 402 -8.04 -1.14 4.58
C SER A 402 -8.39 -0.74 3.14
N LEU A 403 -7.91 -1.53 2.18
CA LEU A 403 -8.32 -1.41 0.79
C LEU A 403 -9.86 -1.44 0.65
N PRO A 404 -10.43 -0.74 -0.35
CA PRO A 404 -11.86 -0.81 -0.61
C PRO A 404 -12.27 -2.23 -1.02
N ASN A 405 -13.48 -2.63 -0.63
CA ASN A 405 -14.05 -3.88 -1.13
C ASN A 405 -14.64 -3.62 -2.51
N ILE A 406 -14.01 -4.22 -3.52
CA ILE A 406 -14.39 -4.02 -4.92
C ILE A 406 -14.74 -5.35 -5.58
N ALA A 407 -15.62 -5.30 -6.58
CA ALA A 407 -15.94 -6.42 -7.46
C ALA A 407 -14.85 -6.68 -8.50
N PHE A 408 -14.01 -5.68 -8.81
CA PHE A 408 -12.94 -5.80 -9.79
C PHE A 408 -12.05 -7.00 -9.48
N ALA A 409 -11.78 -7.82 -10.50
CA ALA A 409 -10.90 -8.99 -10.43
C ALA A 409 -11.30 -10.08 -9.43
N ARG A 410 -12.51 -10.02 -8.84
CA ARG A 410 -13.06 -11.11 -8.03
C ARG A 410 -13.68 -12.18 -8.92
N LEU A 411 -13.53 -13.44 -8.52
CA LEU A 411 -14.06 -14.55 -9.28
C LEU A 411 -15.59 -14.61 -9.22
N SER A 412 -16.21 -14.84 -10.37
CA SER A 412 -17.66 -15.01 -10.51
C SER A 412 -18.09 -16.41 -10.05
N ALA A 413 -19.34 -16.52 -9.61
CA ALA A 413 -19.88 -17.81 -9.19
C ALA A 413 -19.85 -18.82 -10.35
N GLY A 414 -19.22 -19.97 -10.13
CA GLY A 414 -19.11 -21.05 -11.12
C GLY A 414 -17.89 -20.95 -12.03
N SER A 415 -17.00 -19.96 -11.83
CA SER A 415 -15.67 -19.95 -12.45
C SER A 415 -14.90 -21.22 -12.11
N ASP A 416 -14.17 -21.77 -13.09
CA ASP A 416 -13.28 -22.93 -12.90
C ASP A 416 -11.96 -22.56 -12.19
N LEU A 417 -11.77 -21.28 -11.86
CA LEU A 417 -10.65 -20.75 -11.11
C LEU A 417 -10.85 -20.82 -9.59
N ILE A 418 -12.08 -21.09 -9.14
CA ILE A 418 -12.43 -21.30 -7.73
C ILE A 418 -12.03 -22.72 -7.31
N ASP A 419 -11.47 -22.89 -6.11
CA ASP A 419 -10.98 -24.17 -5.59
C ASP A 419 -9.92 -24.86 -6.50
N ALA A 420 -9.24 -24.11 -7.37
CA ALA A 420 -8.33 -24.66 -8.38
C ALA A 420 -6.85 -24.59 -8.00
N GLY A 421 -6.50 -23.76 -7.02
CA GLY A 421 -5.14 -23.56 -6.53
C GLY A 421 -4.62 -24.71 -5.67
N LEU A 422 -3.39 -24.58 -5.21
CA LEU A 422 -2.73 -25.50 -4.29
C LEU A 422 -2.65 -24.87 -2.89
N ASP A 423 -2.88 -25.68 -1.85
CA ASP A 423 -2.66 -25.25 -0.48
C ASP A 423 -1.18 -24.94 -0.24
N VAL A 424 -0.91 -23.66 0.01
CA VAL A 424 0.42 -23.10 0.27
C VAL A 424 0.55 -22.57 1.70
N GLY A 425 -0.38 -22.95 2.59
CA GLY A 425 -0.35 -22.60 4.01
C GLY A 425 -1.01 -21.27 4.37
N PHE A 426 -1.76 -20.66 3.45
CA PHE A 426 -2.58 -19.47 3.71
C PHE A 426 -4.06 -19.82 3.87
N PRO A 427 -4.85 -19.03 4.61
CA PRO A 427 -6.29 -19.26 4.75
C PRO A 427 -7.01 -19.19 3.40
N TYR A 428 -7.93 -20.14 3.17
CA TYR A 428 -8.79 -20.21 1.98
C TYR A 428 -10.18 -20.72 2.36
N HIS A 429 -11.14 -20.60 1.44
CA HIS A 429 -12.50 -21.13 1.59
C HIS A 429 -12.74 -22.29 0.62
N GLY A 430 -13.70 -23.17 0.91
CA GLY A 430 -13.98 -24.30 0.04
C GLY A 430 -13.01 -25.47 0.24
N ASN A 431 -12.63 -26.12 -0.87
CA ASN A 431 -11.79 -27.31 -0.89
C ASN A 431 -10.31 -27.01 -1.11
N ALA A 432 -9.98 -25.91 -1.81
CA ALA A 432 -8.61 -25.47 -2.07
C ALA A 432 -8.58 -23.94 -2.28
N PRO A 433 -7.42 -23.27 -2.26
CA PRO A 433 -7.34 -21.85 -2.59
C PRO A 433 -7.84 -21.55 -4.00
N ASP A 434 -8.44 -20.38 -4.17
CA ASP A 434 -8.74 -19.86 -5.49
C ASP A 434 -7.45 -19.41 -6.21
N LEU A 435 -7.51 -19.30 -7.53
CA LEU A 435 -6.44 -18.64 -8.29
C LEU A 435 -6.59 -17.12 -8.19
N GLY A 436 -5.47 -16.44 -7.94
CA GLY A 436 -5.36 -14.99 -7.91
C GLY A 436 -5.35 -14.38 -6.51
N ALA A 437 -5.46 -13.05 -6.47
CA ALA A 437 -5.30 -12.23 -5.26
C ALA A 437 -6.52 -12.20 -4.33
N PHE A 438 -7.68 -12.66 -4.80
CA PHE A 438 -8.93 -12.53 -4.06
C PHE A 438 -9.62 -13.88 -3.92
N GLU A 439 -9.61 -14.39 -2.69
CA GLU A 439 -10.31 -15.62 -2.34
C GLU A 439 -11.83 -15.39 -2.33
N THR A 440 -12.60 -16.27 -2.98
CA THR A 440 -14.06 -16.25 -2.97
C THR A 440 -14.59 -16.53 -1.57
N GLY A 441 -15.60 -15.78 -1.14
CA GLY A 441 -16.09 -15.85 0.23
C GLY A 441 -15.23 -15.09 1.25
N SER A 442 -14.07 -14.56 0.85
CA SER A 442 -13.30 -13.61 1.65
C SER A 442 -13.74 -12.16 1.37
N GLY A 443 -14.13 -11.42 2.41
CA GLY A 443 -14.62 -10.04 2.33
C GLY A 443 -15.81 -9.78 3.26
N PRO A 444 -16.22 -8.52 3.46
CA PRO A 444 -17.38 -8.24 4.28
C PRO A 444 -18.63 -8.83 3.63
N ALA A 445 -19.34 -9.65 4.40
CA ALA A 445 -20.63 -10.16 4.00
C ALA A 445 -21.56 -9.01 3.64
N ALA A 446 -22.29 -9.16 2.54
CA ALA A 446 -23.37 -8.26 2.20
C ALA A 446 -24.37 -8.24 3.38
N ALA A 447 -24.57 -7.07 3.98
CA ALA A 447 -25.54 -6.89 5.05
C ALA A 447 -26.72 -6.10 4.51
N LEU A 448 -27.94 -6.49 4.87
CA LEU A 448 -29.17 -5.75 4.57
C LEU A 448 -29.90 -5.48 5.88
N LYS A 449 -30.25 -4.22 6.12
CA LYS A 449 -31.11 -3.76 7.21
C LYS A 449 -32.39 -3.20 6.63
N ALA A 450 -33.50 -3.47 7.30
CA ALA A 450 -34.81 -2.99 6.91
C ALA A 450 -35.44 -2.22 8.09
N TYR A 451 -35.93 -1.01 7.82
CA TYR A 451 -36.57 -0.14 8.81
C TYR A 451 -37.98 0.21 8.35
N ALA A 452 -38.98 -0.07 9.19
CA ALA A 452 -40.35 0.38 8.94
C ALA A 452 -40.47 1.88 9.25
N LEU A 453 -41.01 2.68 8.31
CA LEU A 453 -41.08 4.15 8.44
C LEU A 453 -42.43 4.66 9.01
N GLY A 454 -43.32 3.76 9.42
CA GLY A 454 -44.57 4.10 10.12
C GLY A 454 -45.73 4.56 9.22
N ASP A 455 -45.48 4.84 7.94
CA ASP A 455 -46.48 5.13 6.90
C ASP A 455 -46.82 3.91 6.02
N GLY A 456 -46.27 2.74 6.38
CA GLY A 456 -46.38 1.50 5.60
C GLY A 456 -45.23 1.27 4.62
N SER A 457 -44.29 2.21 4.49
CA SER A 457 -43.06 2.04 3.71
C SER A 457 -41.91 1.43 4.54
N VAL A 458 -40.91 0.92 3.83
CA VAL A 458 -39.70 0.31 4.40
C VAL A 458 -38.48 0.96 3.77
N SER A 459 -37.54 1.43 4.59
CA SER A 459 -36.21 1.80 4.16
C SER A 459 -35.30 0.58 4.20
N LEU A 460 -34.55 0.33 3.13
CA LEU A 460 -33.52 -0.70 3.10
C LEU A 460 -32.15 -0.04 3.04
N GLU A 461 -31.29 -0.40 3.98
CA GLU A 461 -29.88 0.00 4.00
C GLU A 461 -29.04 -1.26 3.80
N TRP A 462 -28.04 -1.20 2.92
CA TRP A 462 -27.10 -2.31 2.79
C TRP A 462 -25.65 -1.88 2.77
N THR A 463 -24.80 -2.82 3.17
CA THR A 463 -23.35 -2.71 3.04
C THR A 463 -22.90 -3.88 2.21
N ALA A 464 -22.35 -3.61 1.02
CA ALA A 464 -21.86 -4.62 0.10
C ALA A 464 -20.68 -4.05 -0.72
N PRO A 465 -19.78 -4.89 -1.26
CA PRO A 465 -18.66 -4.42 -2.06
C PRO A 465 -19.13 -3.67 -3.31
N ALA A 466 -18.40 -2.60 -3.67
CA ALA A 466 -18.74 -1.78 -4.83
C ALA A 466 -18.54 -2.54 -6.15
N GLY A 467 -19.39 -2.26 -7.14
CA GLY A 467 -19.32 -2.85 -8.48
C GLY A 467 -20.03 -4.19 -8.65
N TRP A 468 -20.55 -4.80 -7.58
CA TRP A 468 -21.40 -5.99 -7.70
C TRP A 468 -22.78 -5.59 -8.24
N SER A 469 -23.31 -6.41 -9.14
CA SER A 469 -24.70 -6.28 -9.50
C SER A 469 -25.56 -6.84 -8.36
N TYR A 470 -26.71 -6.22 -8.12
CA TYR A 470 -27.59 -6.63 -7.03
C TYR A 470 -29.04 -6.70 -7.44
N GLU A 471 -29.77 -7.58 -6.75
CA GLU A 471 -31.21 -7.66 -6.75
C GLU A 471 -31.71 -7.64 -5.30
N VAL A 472 -32.67 -6.77 -5.00
CA VAL A 472 -33.45 -6.83 -3.76
C VAL A 472 -34.75 -7.53 -4.08
N VAL A 473 -34.99 -8.67 -3.42
CA VAL A 473 -36.23 -9.42 -3.51
C VAL A 473 -36.98 -9.38 -2.19
N GLY A 474 -38.32 -9.40 -2.25
CA GLY A 474 -39.19 -9.38 -1.08
C GLY A 474 -40.32 -10.40 -1.15
N THR A 475 -40.72 -10.91 0.02
CA THR A 475 -41.89 -11.79 0.17
C THR A 475 -42.64 -11.51 1.46
N ALA A 476 -43.94 -11.80 1.47
CA ALA A 476 -44.74 -11.93 2.69
C ALA A 476 -44.74 -13.37 3.24
N ASN A 477 -44.15 -14.34 2.52
CA ASN A 477 -44.16 -15.75 2.87
C ASN A 477 -42.75 -16.36 2.76
N LEU A 478 -42.03 -16.42 3.88
CA LEU A 478 -40.71 -17.06 3.99
C LEU A 478 -40.68 -18.53 3.55
N ALA A 479 -41.81 -19.23 3.55
CA ALA A 479 -41.85 -20.63 3.13
C ALA A 479 -41.71 -20.79 1.61
N GLN A 480 -41.86 -19.72 0.83
CA GLN A 480 -41.53 -19.73 -0.59
C GLN A 480 -40.01 -19.70 -0.77
N SER A 481 -39.52 -20.49 -1.72
CA SER A 481 -38.10 -20.46 -2.08
C SER A 481 -37.72 -19.09 -2.68
N PRO A 482 -36.46 -18.62 -2.47
CA PRO A 482 -36.02 -17.27 -2.84
C PRO A 482 -36.27 -16.89 -4.31
N GLU A 483 -36.18 -17.85 -5.23
CA GLU A 483 -36.44 -17.63 -6.66
C GLU A 483 -37.89 -17.24 -7.00
N HIS A 484 -38.82 -17.40 -6.05
CA HIS A 484 -40.22 -16.98 -6.19
C HIS A 484 -40.53 -15.66 -5.47
N TRP A 485 -39.52 -15.02 -4.85
CA TRP A 485 -39.72 -13.73 -4.21
C TRP A 485 -39.86 -12.64 -5.27
N THR A 486 -40.57 -11.55 -4.95
CA THR A 486 -40.81 -10.47 -5.91
C THR A 486 -39.56 -9.59 -5.99
N GLN A 487 -39.03 -9.37 -7.19
CA GLN A 487 -38.01 -8.36 -7.43
C GLN A 487 -38.57 -6.97 -7.11
N LEU A 488 -37.94 -6.28 -6.15
CA LEU A 488 -38.30 -4.94 -5.74
C LEU A 488 -37.39 -3.90 -6.38
N GLN A 489 -36.11 -4.22 -6.51
CA GLN A 489 -35.09 -3.33 -7.03
C GLN A 489 -33.90 -4.12 -7.59
N SER A 490 -33.18 -3.54 -8.54
CA SER A 490 -31.88 -4.05 -9.00
C SER A 490 -30.98 -2.90 -9.43
N GLY A 491 -29.67 -3.14 -9.47
CA GLY A 491 -28.71 -2.15 -9.95
C GLY A 491 -27.26 -2.62 -9.78
N ILE A 492 -26.34 -1.65 -9.75
CA ILE A 492 -24.93 -1.86 -9.43
C ILE A 492 -24.65 -1.14 -8.11
N ILE A 493 -23.93 -1.78 -7.20
CA ILE A 493 -23.59 -1.20 -5.90
C ILE A 493 -22.53 -0.09 -6.09
N GLY A 494 -22.85 1.13 -5.64
CA GLY A 494 -21.91 2.25 -5.56
C GLY A 494 -21.05 2.22 -4.29
N THR A 495 -20.46 3.37 -3.92
CA THR A 495 -19.59 3.50 -2.73
C THR A 495 -20.33 3.46 -1.39
N ASP A 496 -21.64 3.73 -1.40
CA ASP A 496 -22.53 3.86 -0.27
C ASP A 496 -23.94 3.33 -0.63
N GLY A 497 -24.37 2.26 0.05
CA GLY A 497 -25.59 1.51 -0.28
C GLY A 497 -26.81 1.94 0.55
N THR A 498 -27.27 3.19 0.42
CA THR A 498 -28.60 3.56 0.94
C THR A 498 -29.56 3.72 -0.23
N VAL A 499 -30.63 2.91 -0.27
CA VAL A 499 -31.72 3.15 -1.22
C VAL A 499 -33.06 3.15 -0.52
N GLU A 500 -33.72 4.30 -0.56
CA GLU A 500 -35.11 4.47 -0.15
C GLU A 500 -36.03 4.14 -1.33
N PHE A 501 -37.03 3.28 -1.10
CA PHE A 501 -38.11 3.07 -2.07
C PHE A 501 -39.48 3.06 -1.41
N SER A 502 -40.46 3.64 -2.10
CA SER A 502 -41.86 3.56 -1.69
C SER A 502 -42.43 2.21 -2.11
N THR A 503 -43.08 1.49 -1.19
CA THR A 503 -43.64 0.17 -1.48
C THR A 503 -44.85 0.28 -2.40
N ALA A 504 -44.71 -0.06 -3.68
CA ALA A 504 -45.84 -0.55 -4.46
C ALA A 504 -45.99 -2.06 -4.14
N SER A 505 -46.82 -2.35 -3.13
CA SER A 505 -47.17 -3.66 -2.53
C SER A 505 -46.85 -4.94 -3.33
N PRO A 506 -46.32 -6.00 -2.66
CA PRO A 506 -47.20 -6.95 -1.94
C PRO A 506 -46.94 -7.06 -0.43
N VAL A 507 -45.99 -6.29 0.11
CA VAL A 507 -45.49 -6.43 1.50
C VAL A 507 -46.23 -5.52 2.51
N THR A 508 -47.29 -4.86 2.08
CA THR A 508 -48.03 -3.92 2.93
C THR A 508 -48.82 -4.68 4.00
N ASN A 509 -48.35 -4.57 5.24
CA ASN A 509 -49.06 -4.81 6.52
C ASN A 509 -48.82 -6.12 7.28
N ALA A 510 -47.86 -6.98 6.91
CA ALA A 510 -47.40 -8.09 7.77
C ALA A 510 -45.94 -8.46 7.45
N ALA A 511 -45.14 -8.74 8.49
CA ALA A 511 -43.71 -9.10 8.49
C ALA A 511 -43.14 -9.42 7.10
N GLY A 512 -42.66 -8.37 6.42
CA GLY A 512 -41.98 -8.48 5.14
C GLY A 512 -40.60 -9.06 5.32
N TYR A 513 -40.24 -10.03 4.49
CA TYR A 513 -38.89 -10.58 4.44
C TYR A 513 -38.24 -10.07 3.18
N TYR A 514 -37.01 -9.57 3.34
CA TYR A 514 -36.23 -8.97 2.29
C TYR A 514 -34.90 -9.69 2.20
N ARG A 515 -34.39 -9.82 0.98
CA ARG A 515 -33.06 -10.40 0.74
C ARG A 515 -32.34 -9.58 -0.32
N LEU A 516 -31.07 -9.32 -0.05
CA LEU A 516 -30.13 -8.81 -1.03
C LEU A 516 -29.43 -10.00 -1.68
N LEU A 517 -29.51 -10.07 -3.00
CA LEU A 517 -28.79 -11.02 -3.83
C LEU A 517 -27.68 -10.23 -4.53
N LEU A 518 -26.45 -10.73 -4.44
CA LEU A 518 -25.31 -10.20 -5.19
C LEU A 518 -25.01 -11.16 -6.34
N HIS A 519 -24.71 -10.61 -7.52
CA HIS A 519 -24.35 -11.38 -8.70
C HIS A 519 -23.06 -10.86 -9.32
#